data_AF-X1CV75-F1
#
_entry.id   AF-X1CV75-F1
#
_cell.length_a   1.000
_cell.length_b   1.000
_cell.length_c   1.000
_cell.angle_alpha   90.00
_cell.angle_beta   90.00
_cell.angle_gamma   90.00
#
_symmetry.space_group_name_H-M   'P 1'
#
loop_
_entity.id
_entity.type
_entity.pdbx_description
1 polymer ?
#
loop_
_entity_poly.entity_id
_entity_poly.type
_entity_poly.pdbx_seq_one_letter_code
_entity_poly.pdbx_strand_id
1 'polypeptide(L)'
;MCYVGGSHFSSDIQDEVLKGYTFKRKSFMESMQDLKDIATHMREIIESNDLNQLNEFGGLLHQGWLAKKSLSDKISNKNIENFYLTSRKFGVLGGKLLGAGGGGHLLLYSEPKNCKSNKGVIDIQ
;
A
#
# COMPACT_ATOMS: atom_id res chain seq x y z
N MET A 1 -0.64 -3.20 11.89
CA MET A 1 0.60 -3.29 11.09
C MET A 1 1.12 -4.71 11.20
N CYS A 2 1.61 -5.31 10.12
CA CYS A 2 2.12 -6.69 10.10
C CYS A 2 3.46 -6.76 9.35
N TYR A 3 4.41 -7.55 9.86
CA TYR A 3 5.66 -7.86 9.17
C TYR A 3 5.45 -9.06 8.26
N VAL A 4 5.71 -8.91 6.96
CA VAL A 4 5.45 -9.93 5.92
C VAL A 4 6.73 -10.65 5.46
N GLY A 5 7.83 -10.48 6.20
CA GLY A 5 9.11 -11.08 5.83
C GLY A 5 9.76 -10.43 4.60
N GLY A 6 10.83 -11.07 4.12
CA GLY A 6 11.58 -10.65 2.94
C GLY A 6 12.70 -9.66 3.26
N SER A 7 13.92 -10.01 2.85
CA SER A 7 15.06 -9.10 2.73
C SER A 7 15.18 -8.72 1.26
N HIS A 8 15.11 -7.43 0.96
CA HIS A 8 15.34 -6.91 -0.38
C HIS A 8 16.30 -5.73 -0.30
N PHE A 9 17.13 -5.56 -1.32
CA PHE A 9 17.91 -4.36 -1.50
C PHE A 9 16.95 -3.27 -1.99
N SER A 10 16.50 -2.40 -1.08
CA SER A 10 15.61 -1.29 -1.41
C SER A 10 16.18 -0.40 -2.52
N SER A 11 17.51 -0.34 -2.64
CA SER A 11 18.24 0.33 -3.71
C SER A 11 17.84 -0.17 -5.09
N ASP A 12 17.73 -1.49 -5.29
CA ASP A 12 17.48 -2.06 -6.62
C ASP A 12 16.07 -1.74 -7.13
N ILE A 13 15.10 -1.70 -6.21
CA ILE A 13 13.72 -1.30 -6.51
C ILE A 13 13.68 0.19 -6.81
N GLN A 14 14.38 1.02 -6.02
CA GLN A 14 14.45 2.46 -6.25
C GLN A 14 15.12 2.80 -7.57
N ASP A 15 16.21 2.10 -7.93
CA ASP A 15 16.90 2.28 -9.20
C ASP A 15 16.02 1.92 -10.40
N GLU A 16 15.17 0.89 -10.28
CA GLU A 16 14.21 0.53 -11.32
C GLU A 16 13.12 1.59 -11.49
N VAL A 17 12.58 2.10 -10.38
CA VAL A 17 11.63 3.22 -10.39
C VAL A 17 12.28 4.48 -11.00
N LEU A 18 13.53 4.78 -10.66
CA LEU A 18 14.28 5.91 -11.23
C LEU A 18 14.48 5.75 -12.74
N LYS A 19 14.87 4.56 -13.21
CA LYS A 19 14.95 4.27 -14.65
C LYS A 19 13.60 4.48 -15.34
N GLY A 20 12.52 3.95 -14.75
CA GLY A 20 11.16 4.12 -15.26
C GLY A 20 10.77 5.60 -15.42
N TYR A 21 11.17 6.44 -14.47
CA TYR A 21 10.99 7.88 -14.52
C TYR A 21 11.80 8.54 -15.64
N THR A 22 13.07 8.17 -15.82
CA THR A 22 13.92 8.70 -16.89
C THR A 22 13.37 8.39 -18.29
N PHE A 23 12.79 7.21 -18.48
CA PHE A 23 12.15 6.83 -19.75
C PHE A 23 10.83 7.56 -20.03
N LYS A 24 10.25 8.26 -19.03
CA LYS A 24 9.02 9.07 -19.15
C LYS A 24 7.86 8.34 -19.85
N ARG A 25 7.70 7.03 -19.62
CA ARG A 25 6.54 6.29 -20.15
C ARG A 25 5.26 6.89 -19.59
N LYS A 26 4.27 7.13 -20.46
CA LYS A 26 3.02 7.82 -20.09
C LYS A 26 2.34 7.19 -18.86
N SER A 27 2.10 5.87 -18.89
CA SER A 27 1.46 5.14 -17.79
C SER A 27 2.24 5.16 -16.48
N PHE A 28 3.58 5.21 -16.55
CA PHE A 28 4.43 5.33 -15.37
C PHE A 28 4.31 6.73 -14.75
N MET A 29 4.32 7.77 -15.59
CA MET A 29 4.16 9.15 -15.13
C MET A 29 2.76 9.40 -14.56
N GLU A 30 1.72 8.82 -15.15
CA GLU A 30 0.36 8.82 -14.60
C GLU A 30 0.33 8.17 -13.21
N SER A 31 0.93 6.99 -13.05
CA SER A 31 0.99 6.32 -11.73
C SER A 31 1.74 7.14 -10.67
N MET A 32 2.79 7.86 -11.07
CA MET A 32 3.53 8.77 -10.17
C MET A 32 2.71 10.00 -9.79
N GLN A 33 1.94 10.55 -10.73
CA GLN A 33 1.03 11.66 -10.48
C GLN A 33 -0.10 11.22 -9.54
N ASP A 34 -0.71 10.05 -9.79
CA ASP A 34 -1.72 9.45 -8.92
C ASP A 34 -1.19 9.29 -7.50
N LEU A 35 0.04 8.77 -7.33
CA LEU A 35 0.66 8.63 -6.00
C LEU A 35 0.80 9.97 -5.26
N LYS A 36 1.15 11.04 -5.98
CA LYS A 36 1.27 12.40 -5.42
C LYS A 36 -0.10 12.94 -5.00
N ASP A 37 -1.10 12.78 -5.86
CA ASP A 37 -2.45 13.30 -5.61
C ASP A 37 -3.12 12.54 -4.47
N ILE A 38 -2.98 11.21 -4.43
CA ILE A 38 -3.43 10.37 -3.33
C ILE A 38 -2.74 10.77 -2.02
N ALA A 39 -1.43 11.05 -2.03
CA ALA A 39 -0.73 11.50 -0.83
C ALA A 39 -1.24 12.87 -0.33
N THR A 40 -1.57 13.77 -1.24
CA THR A 40 -2.13 15.09 -0.93
C THR A 40 -3.51 14.95 -0.31
N HIS A 41 -4.38 14.12 -0.91
CA HIS A 41 -5.73 13.89 -0.41
C HIS A 41 -5.73 13.16 0.94
N MET A 42 -4.86 12.16 1.13
CA MET A 42 -4.70 11.52 2.44
C MET A 42 -4.29 12.52 3.54
N ARG A 43 -3.45 13.51 3.20
CA ARG A 43 -3.08 14.58 4.13
C ARG A 43 -4.27 15.46 4.48
N GLU A 44 -5.06 15.89 3.49
CA GLU A 44 -6.26 16.71 3.70
C GLU A 44 -7.26 16.03 4.63
N ILE A 45 -7.50 14.73 4.45
CA ILE A 45 -8.36 13.94 5.34
C ILE A 45 -7.83 13.95 6.78
N ILE A 46 -6.54 13.71 6.97
CA ILE A 46 -5.94 13.73 8.31
C ILE A 46 -6.05 15.12 8.94
N GLU A 47 -5.77 16.19 8.17
CA GLU A 47 -5.82 17.57 8.66
C GLU A 47 -7.24 18.06 8.97
N SER A 48 -8.26 17.49 8.31
CA SER A 48 -9.67 17.81 8.57
C SER A 48 -10.14 17.45 9.98
N ASN A 49 -9.46 16.52 10.66
CA ASN A 49 -9.89 15.91 11.92
C ASN A 49 -11.31 15.29 11.90
N ASP A 50 -11.87 15.03 10.72
CA ASP A 50 -13.16 14.37 10.57
C ASP A 50 -13.01 12.86 10.47
N LEU A 51 -13.33 12.17 11.57
CA LEU A 51 -13.22 10.71 11.65
C LEU A 51 -14.12 9.97 10.64
N ASN A 52 -15.16 10.62 10.10
CA ASN A 52 -16.03 10.01 9.09
C ASN A 52 -15.31 9.79 7.75
N GLN A 53 -14.25 10.57 7.48
CA GLN A 53 -13.46 10.48 6.24
C GLN A 53 -12.34 9.43 6.33
N LEU A 54 -12.13 8.79 7.48
CA LEU A 54 -11.07 7.78 7.61
C LEU A 54 -11.31 6.53 6.75
N ASN A 55 -12.57 6.23 6.40
CA ASN A 55 -12.86 5.16 5.46
C ASN A 55 -12.38 5.48 4.04
N GLU A 56 -12.48 6.75 3.64
CA GLU A 56 -11.91 7.25 2.39
C GLU A 56 -10.39 7.17 2.42
N PHE A 57 -9.75 7.55 3.54
CA PHE A 57 -8.31 7.32 3.73
C PHE A 57 -7.93 5.84 3.52
N GLY A 58 -8.73 4.91 4.02
CA GLY A 58 -8.61 3.48 3.75
C GLY A 58 -8.65 3.15 2.26
N GLY A 59 -9.62 3.70 1.53
CA GLY A 59 -9.73 3.54 0.07
C GLY A 59 -8.53 4.12 -0.69
N LEU A 60 -8.06 5.30 -0.29
CA LEU A 60 -6.88 5.96 -0.85
C LEU A 60 -5.61 5.14 -0.63
N LEU A 61 -5.44 4.50 0.54
CA LEU A 61 -4.34 3.57 0.77
C LEU A 61 -4.34 2.41 -0.22
N HIS A 62 -5.51 1.89 -0.58
CA HIS A 62 -5.62 0.84 -1.59
C HIS A 62 -5.24 1.34 -2.98
N GLN A 63 -5.79 2.49 -3.40
CA GLN A 63 -5.45 3.08 -4.70
C GLN A 63 -3.95 3.38 -4.78
N GLY A 64 -3.38 3.96 -3.73
CA GLY A 64 -1.94 4.22 -3.64
C GLY A 64 -1.11 2.94 -3.67
N TRP A 65 -1.63 1.82 -3.17
CA TRP A 65 -0.95 0.52 -3.31
C TRP A 65 -0.96 0.00 -4.74
N LEU A 66 -2.10 0.11 -5.45
CA LEU A 66 -2.19 -0.28 -6.85
C LEU A 66 -1.25 0.57 -7.73
N ALA A 67 -1.28 1.90 -7.57
CA ALA A 67 -0.40 2.82 -8.28
C ALA A 67 1.08 2.60 -7.92
N LYS A 68 1.40 2.26 -6.67
CA LYS A 68 2.78 1.91 -6.30
C LYS A 68 3.23 0.63 -7.01
N LYS A 69 2.39 -0.41 -7.05
CA LYS A 69 2.73 -1.69 -7.70
C LYS A 69 2.95 -1.56 -9.21
N SER A 70 2.26 -0.65 -9.90
CA SER A 70 2.46 -0.46 -11.35
C SER A 70 3.82 0.12 -11.71
N LEU A 71 4.58 0.67 -10.74
CA LEU A 71 5.90 1.24 -10.99
C LEU A 71 7.00 0.19 -11.18
N SER A 72 6.88 -0.98 -10.57
CA SER A 72 7.83 -2.08 -10.70
C SER A 72 7.24 -3.39 -10.18
N ASP A 73 7.48 -4.47 -10.92
CA ASP A 73 7.05 -5.82 -10.53
C ASP A 73 7.78 -6.33 -9.27
N LYS A 74 8.87 -5.67 -8.84
CA LYS A 74 9.59 -6.01 -7.61
C LYS A 74 8.97 -5.41 -6.34
N ILE A 75 7.97 -4.54 -6.48
CA ILE A 75 7.34 -3.87 -5.34
C ILE A 75 6.47 -4.81 -4.50
N SER A 76 5.91 -5.85 -5.13
CA SER A 76 5.12 -6.88 -4.47
C SER A 76 5.58 -8.26 -4.93
N ASN A 77 5.12 -9.30 -4.24
CA ASN A 77 5.35 -10.69 -4.63
C ASN A 77 4.13 -11.53 -4.27
N LYS A 78 4.11 -12.80 -4.67
CA LYS A 78 2.96 -13.71 -4.45
C LYS A 78 2.55 -13.80 -2.98
N ASN A 79 3.51 -13.81 -2.05
CA ASN A 79 3.20 -13.91 -0.62
C ASN A 79 2.54 -12.63 -0.10
N ILE A 80 3.09 -11.46 -0.47
CA ILE A 80 2.54 -10.15 -0.11
C ILE A 80 1.14 -9.97 -0.71
N GLU A 81 0.95 -10.32 -1.99
CA GLU A 81 -0.35 -10.26 -2.66
C GLU A 81 -1.38 -11.16 -1.99
N ASN A 82 -1.04 -12.42 -1.72
CA ASN A 82 -1.94 -13.36 -1.06
C ASN A 82 -2.35 -12.85 0.32
N PHE A 83 -1.41 -12.34 1.10
CA PHE A 83 -1.69 -11.75 2.40
C PHE A 83 -2.60 -10.52 2.29
N TYR A 84 -2.29 -9.61 1.35
CA TYR A 84 -3.07 -8.40 1.13
C TYR A 84 -4.51 -8.72 0.71
N LEU A 85 -4.69 -9.59 -0.29
CA LEU A 85 -6.01 -10.00 -0.79
C LEU A 85 -6.81 -10.74 0.29
N THR A 86 -6.16 -11.59 1.08
CA THR A 86 -6.80 -12.25 2.22
C THR A 86 -7.26 -11.22 3.25
N SER A 87 -6.40 -10.28 3.62
CA SER A 87 -6.75 -9.19 4.53
C SER A 87 -7.96 -8.38 4.03
N ARG A 88 -8.00 -8.06 2.74
CA ARG A 88 -9.15 -7.38 2.10
C ARG A 88 -10.46 -8.15 2.25
N LYS A 89 -10.44 -9.49 2.14
CA LYS A 89 -11.64 -10.34 2.35
C LYS A 89 -12.16 -10.29 3.79
N PHE A 90 -11.30 -9.99 4.76
CA PHE A 90 -11.65 -9.84 6.18
C PHE A 90 -12.04 -8.40 6.57
N GLY A 91 -12.41 -7.54 5.60
CA GLY A 91 -12.94 -6.20 5.90
C GLY A 91 -11.88 -5.09 5.99
N VAL A 92 -10.64 -5.36 5.55
CA VAL A 92 -9.65 -4.30 5.32
C VAL A 92 -10.07 -3.48 4.10
N LEU A 93 -10.20 -2.16 4.29
CA LEU A 93 -10.57 -1.20 3.25
C LEU A 93 -9.40 -0.81 2.36
N GLY A 94 -8.18 -0.92 2.87
CA GLY A 94 -6.97 -0.72 2.09
C GLY A 94 -5.71 -0.79 2.92
N GLY A 95 -4.59 -0.55 2.27
CA GLY A 95 -3.28 -0.72 2.87
C GLY A 95 -2.20 -0.77 1.81
N LYS A 96 -0.95 -0.62 2.23
CA LYS A 96 0.22 -0.56 1.35
C LYS A 96 1.45 -1.11 2.06
N LEU A 97 2.40 -1.62 1.28
CA LEU A 97 3.73 -1.92 1.81
C LEU A 97 4.48 -0.62 2.08
N LEU A 98 5.12 -0.56 3.23
CA LEU A 98 5.98 0.54 3.64
C LEU A 98 7.38 0.38 3.03
N GLY A 99 8.06 1.49 2.78
CA GLY A 99 9.38 1.49 2.15
C GLY A 99 9.33 1.28 0.63
N ALA A 100 10.41 0.72 0.07
CA ALA A 100 10.57 0.57 -1.37
C ALA A 100 9.58 -0.44 -1.96
N GLY A 101 9.47 -1.63 -1.38
CA GLY A 101 8.67 -2.74 -1.93
C GLY A 101 9.34 -4.09 -1.66
N GLY A 102 8.69 -5.23 -1.92
CA GLY A 102 9.34 -6.54 -1.93
C GLY A 102 9.54 -7.23 -0.57
N GLY A 103 9.25 -6.56 0.55
CA GLY A 103 9.24 -7.13 1.90
C GLY A 103 9.05 -6.07 2.98
N GLY A 104 9.13 -6.48 4.24
CA GLY A 104 9.06 -5.56 5.39
C GLY A 104 7.67 -5.46 5.99
N HIS A 105 7.13 -4.25 6.13
CA HIS A 105 5.90 -4.00 6.87
C HIS A 105 4.75 -3.61 5.96
N LEU A 106 3.61 -4.24 6.19
CA LEU A 106 2.34 -3.89 5.56
C LEU A 106 1.49 -3.08 6.55
N LEU A 107 1.13 -1.86 6.14
CA LEU A 107 0.13 -1.06 6.82
C LEU A 107 -1.23 -1.40 6.23
N LEU A 108 -2.19 -1.75 7.08
CA LEU A 108 -3.56 -2.07 6.71
C LEU A 108 -4.51 -1.20 7.51
N TYR A 109 -5.58 -0.76 6.87
CA TYR A 109 -6.66 0.01 7.47
C TYR A 109 -7.99 -0.71 7.26
N SER A 110 -8.76 -0.85 8.34
CA SER A 110 -10.11 -1.41 8.36
C SER A 110 -11.01 -0.50 9.18
N GLU A 111 -12.31 -0.49 8.89
CA GLU A 111 -13.26 0.26 9.72
C GLU A 111 -13.20 -0.19 11.19
N PRO A 112 -13.33 0.73 12.16
CA PRO A 112 -13.34 0.39 13.58
C PRO A 112 -14.40 -0.66 13.95
N LYS A 113 -15.57 -0.62 13.29
CA LYS A 113 -16.68 -1.57 13.51
C LYS A 113 -16.36 -2.99 13.05
N ASN A 114 -15.48 -3.13 12.06
CA ASN A 114 -14.96 -4.41 11.58
C ASN A 114 -13.74 -4.88 12.38
N CYS A 115 -13.17 -4.01 13.21
CA CYS A 115 -12.11 -4.34 14.17
C CYS A 115 -12.68 -5.04 15.42
N LYS A 116 -13.58 -6.01 15.24
CA LYS A 116 -13.87 -6.98 16.31
C LYS A 116 -12.68 -7.92 16.35
N SER A 117 -11.67 -7.55 17.15
CA SER A 117 -10.54 -8.37 17.57
C SER A 117 -10.28 -9.51 16.58
N ASN A 118 -9.54 -9.24 15.51
CA ASN A 118 -8.86 -10.29 14.74
C ASN A 118 -7.83 -10.96 15.67
N LYS A 119 -8.34 -11.69 16.67
CA LYS A 119 -7.66 -12.73 17.45
C LYS A 119 -7.42 -13.97 16.60
N GLY A 120 -7.88 -13.97 15.34
CA GLY A 120 -7.14 -14.61 14.27
C GLY A 120 -5.90 -13.77 13.99
N VAL A 121 -4.87 -13.95 14.82
CA VAL A 121 -3.50 -13.79 14.35
C VAL A 121 -3.48 -14.43 12.97
N ILE A 122 -3.17 -13.64 11.94
CA ILE A 122 -2.82 -14.23 10.65
C ILE A 122 -1.45 -14.86 10.91
N ASP A 123 -1.47 -16.01 11.60
CA ASP A 123 -0.31 -16.82 11.93
C ASP A 123 0.10 -17.44 10.60
N ILE A 124 1.07 -16.78 9.98
CA ILE A 124 1.87 -17.36 8.92
C ILE A 124 2.92 -18.18 9.67
N GLN A 125 2.61 -19.45 9.93
CA GLN A 125 3.63 -20.47 10.18
C GLN A 125 4.51 -20.62 8.95
#